data_AF-A0AAV6C8W7-F1
#
_entry.id   AF-A0AAV6C8W7-F1
#
_cell.length_a   1.000
_cell.length_b   1.000
_cell.length_c   1.000
_cell.angle_alpha   90.00
_cell.angle_beta   90.00
_cell.angle_gamma   90.00
#
_symmetry.space_group_name_H-M   'P 1'
#
loop_
_entity.id
_entity.type
_entity.pdbx_description
1 polymer ?
#
loop_
_entity_poly.entity_id
_entity_poly.type
_entity_poly.pdbx_seq_one_letter_code
_entity_poly.pdbx_strand_id
1 'polypeptide(L)'
;MTKKTTIKPKSAETDSLDVCSFHTADGRRCGMLRWKRNRHFCLFHARQEQQLLDIDYIGNEPPTLSGWFQTATDLNFALGNLFEAVARNRIPPRHAAVLAYISQLIIQTLPQVKAETIRIEGEDSWDANVQLALDAQYGDEDKKDAESGNDSERDSPQDSAPVDSAPPAERDNLA
;
A
#
# COMPACT_ATOMS: atom_id res chain seq x y z
N MET A 1 7.88 -78.53 1.94
CA MET A 1 8.74 -77.33 2.02
C MET A 1 8.09 -76.20 1.22
N THR A 2 7.22 -75.40 1.82
CA THR A 2 6.52 -74.29 1.16
C THR A 2 7.17 -72.97 1.57
N LYS A 3 7.86 -72.30 0.63
CA LYS A 3 8.45 -70.99 0.86
C LYS A 3 7.34 -69.94 0.85
N LYS A 4 7.08 -69.32 2.01
CA LYS A 4 6.13 -68.23 2.18
C LYS A 4 6.86 -66.92 1.84
N THR A 5 6.53 -66.33 0.69
CA THR A 5 7.08 -65.05 0.25
C THR A 5 6.42 -63.94 1.05
N THR A 6 7.17 -63.33 1.96
CA THR A 6 6.76 -62.15 2.73
C THR A 6 6.77 -60.93 1.80
N ILE A 7 5.60 -60.39 1.49
CA ILE A 7 5.45 -59.10 0.81
C ILE A 7 5.75 -58.01 1.84
N LYS A 8 6.89 -57.32 1.69
CA LYS A 8 7.20 -56.09 2.45
C LYS A 8 6.26 -54.97 1.99
N PRO A 9 5.65 -54.19 2.91
CA PRO A 9 4.91 -53.02 2.50
C PRO A 9 5.89 -51.99 1.93
N LYS A 10 5.58 -51.53 0.71
CA LYS A 10 6.26 -50.44 0.02
C LYS A 10 6.00 -49.16 0.82
N SER A 11 7.06 -48.52 1.29
CA SER A 11 7.01 -47.28 2.07
C SER A 11 6.14 -46.23 1.35
N ALA A 12 5.06 -45.83 2.02
CA ALA A 12 4.26 -44.65 1.68
C ALA A 12 5.03 -43.40 2.11
N GLU A 13 6.06 -43.04 1.36
CA GLU A 13 6.95 -41.91 1.67
C GLU A 13 6.63 -40.68 0.81
N THR A 14 5.38 -40.57 0.33
CA THR A 14 4.94 -39.46 -0.54
C THR A 14 3.59 -38.84 -0.14
N ASP A 15 2.93 -39.32 0.91
CA ASP A 15 1.54 -38.91 1.22
C ASP A 15 1.44 -37.72 2.19
N SER A 16 2.56 -37.23 2.74
CA SER A 16 2.56 -36.13 3.71
C SER A 16 2.70 -34.74 3.08
N LEU A 17 3.00 -34.66 1.77
CA LEU A 17 3.23 -33.40 1.07
C LEU A 17 1.99 -32.87 0.32
N ASP A 18 0.94 -33.68 0.16
CA ASP A 18 -0.27 -33.28 -0.57
C ASP A 18 -1.41 -32.83 0.35
N VAL A 19 -1.21 -32.82 1.67
CA VAL A 19 -2.23 -32.45 2.66
C VAL A 19 -1.99 -31.03 3.21
N CYS A 20 -3.07 -30.31 3.48
CA CYS A 20 -3.06 -28.98 4.07
C CYS A 20 -2.22 -28.89 5.36
N SER A 21 -1.41 -27.85 5.48
CA SER A 21 -0.53 -27.60 6.63
C SER A 21 -1.22 -26.91 7.82
N PHE A 22 -2.50 -26.53 7.69
CA PHE A 22 -3.26 -25.86 8.75
C PHE A 22 -3.52 -26.78 9.94
N HIS A 23 -3.37 -26.24 11.16
CA HIS A 23 -3.70 -26.91 12.41
C HIS A 23 -4.81 -26.14 13.13
N THR A 24 -5.84 -26.85 13.57
CA THR A 24 -6.90 -26.29 14.40
C THR A 24 -6.41 -26.02 15.84
N ALA A 25 -7.15 -25.23 16.62
CA ALA A 25 -6.84 -24.96 18.02
C ALA A 25 -6.61 -26.23 18.87
N ASP A 26 -7.30 -27.34 18.53
CA ASP A 26 -7.15 -28.63 19.19
C ASP A 26 -5.88 -29.42 18.75
N GLY A 27 -4.98 -28.81 17.98
CA GLY A 27 -3.73 -29.41 17.50
C GLY A 27 -3.89 -30.40 16.34
N ARG A 28 -5.12 -30.67 15.88
CA ARG A 28 -5.38 -31.55 14.72
C ARG A 28 -5.01 -30.85 13.41
N ARG A 29 -4.37 -31.59 12.49
CA ARG A 29 -4.09 -31.11 11.14
C ARG A 29 -5.31 -31.29 10.24
N CYS A 30 -5.56 -30.31 9.37
CA CYS A 30 -6.59 -30.43 8.34
C CYS A 30 -6.27 -31.60 7.38
N GLY A 31 -7.18 -32.54 7.21
CA GLY A 31 -7.01 -33.70 6.31
C GLY A 31 -7.32 -33.42 4.84
N MET A 32 -7.63 -32.17 4.46
CA MET A 32 -7.94 -31.84 3.05
C MET A 32 -6.67 -31.73 2.22
N LEU A 33 -6.77 -32.11 0.94
CA LEU A 33 -5.69 -31.96 -0.03
C LEU A 33 -5.37 -30.49 -0.30
N ARG A 34 -4.09 -30.23 -0.58
CA ARG A 34 -3.58 -28.91 -0.99
C ARG A 34 -4.21 -28.50 -2.31
N TRP A 35 -4.48 -27.21 -2.42
CA TRP A 35 -4.96 -26.64 -3.67
C TRP A 35 -3.79 -26.43 -4.62
N LYS A 36 -3.91 -26.81 -5.90
CA LYS A 36 -2.82 -26.73 -6.90
C LYS A 36 -2.12 -25.37 -7.00
N ARG A 37 -2.81 -24.29 -6.64
CA ARG A 37 -2.30 -22.90 -6.71
C ARG A 37 -1.67 -22.41 -5.41
N ASN A 38 -1.81 -23.13 -4.29
CA ASN A 38 -1.24 -22.77 -2.99
C ASN A 38 -0.38 -23.95 -2.46
N ARG A 39 0.88 -23.67 -2.10
CA ARG A 39 1.85 -24.71 -1.71
C ARG A 39 1.59 -25.31 -0.32
N HIS A 40 0.78 -24.66 0.52
CA HIS A 40 0.67 -25.01 1.94
C HIS A 40 -0.76 -25.32 2.38
N PHE A 41 -1.78 -24.75 1.73
CA PHE A 41 -3.17 -24.84 2.21
C PHE A 41 -4.12 -25.52 1.20
N CYS A 42 -5.19 -26.13 1.73
CA CYS A 42 -6.35 -26.50 0.93
C CYS A 42 -7.11 -25.25 0.46
N LEU A 43 -8.05 -25.40 -0.48
CA LEU A 43 -8.81 -24.26 -1.01
C LEU A 43 -9.53 -23.45 0.10
N PHE A 44 -10.03 -24.12 1.14
CA PHE A 44 -10.73 -23.47 2.25
C PHE A 44 -9.77 -22.62 3.09
N HIS A 45 -8.69 -23.23 3.61
CA HIS A 45 -7.72 -22.49 4.44
C HIS A 45 -6.90 -21.49 3.65
N ALA A 46 -6.67 -21.69 2.35
CA ALA A 46 -6.06 -20.70 1.47
C ALA A 46 -6.92 -19.45 1.35
N ARG A 47 -8.26 -19.60 1.24
CA ARG A 47 -9.19 -18.46 1.24
C ARG A 47 -9.24 -17.77 2.60
N GLN A 48 -9.22 -18.55 3.69
CA GLN A 48 -9.21 -17.99 5.04
C GLN A 48 -7.92 -17.21 5.32
N GLU A 49 -6.77 -17.73 4.90
CA GLU A 49 -5.49 -17.01 4.98
C GLU A 49 -5.53 -15.74 4.14
N GLN A 50 -6.04 -15.79 2.91
CA GLN A 50 -6.22 -14.59 2.08
C GLN A 50 -7.12 -13.55 2.76
N GLN A 51 -8.21 -13.98 3.41
CA GLN A 51 -9.06 -13.07 4.17
C GLN A 51 -8.33 -12.41 5.34
N LEU A 52 -7.47 -13.15 6.06
CA LEU A 52 -6.66 -12.58 7.14
C LEU A 52 -5.64 -11.57 6.60
N LEU A 53 -4.93 -11.90 5.52
CA LEU A 53 -4.00 -10.99 4.87
C LEU A 53 -4.70 -9.73 4.33
N ASP A 54 -5.90 -9.88 3.78
CA ASP A 54 -6.72 -8.75 3.31
C ASP A 54 -7.18 -7.86 4.47
N ILE A 55 -7.53 -8.44 5.63
CA ILE A 55 -7.85 -7.68 6.85
C ILE A 55 -6.64 -6.92 7.35
N ASP A 56 -5.47 -7.55 7.40
CA ASP A 56 -4.23 -6.90 7.83
C ASP A 56 -3.83 -5.78 6.86
N TYR A 57 -4.03 -5.97 5.56
CA TYR A 57 -3.80 -4.94 4.55
C TYR A 57 -4.74 -3.75 4.74
N ILE A 58 -6.06 -4.00 4.85
CA ILE A 58 -7.06 -2.94 5.05
C ILE A 58 -6.87 -2.25 6.41
N GLY A 59 -6.46 -2.98 7.45
CA GLY A 59 -6.22 -2.42 8.79
C GLY A 59 -4.97 -1.54 8.89
N ASN A 60 -4.00 -1.72 7.99
CA ASN A 60 -2.80 -0.88 7.91
C ASN A 60 -3.00 0.38 7.08
N GLU A 61 -4.02 0.43 6.22
CA GLU A 61 -4.35 1.63 5.46
C GLU A 61 -5.06 2.64 6.36
N PRO A 62 -4.60 3.90 6.43
CA PRO A 62 -5.26 4.89 7.26
C PRO A 62 -6.70 5.11 6.75
N PRO A 63 -7.71 5.10 7.63
CA PRO A 63 -9.09 5.22 7.22
C PRO A 63 -9.45 6.62 6.71
N THR A 64 -8.59 7.63 6.96
CA THR A 64 -8.74 9.02 6.52
C THR A 64 -7.37 9.62 6.21
N LEU A 65 -7.36 10.72 5.46
CA LEU A 65 -6.14 11.41 5.05
C LEU A 65 -5.54 12.22 6.21
N SER A 66 -6.39 12.91 6.97
CA SER A 66 -5.99 13.75 8.11
C SER A 66 -5.91 13.00 9.45
N GLY A 67 -6.34 11.73 9.49
CA GLY A 67 -6.54 10.96 10.73
C GLY A 67 -7.88 11.22 11.42
N TRP A 68 -8.69 12.16 10.91
CA TRP A 68 -10.00 12.51 11.47
C TRP A 68 -11.11 12.43 10.41
N PHE A 69 -12.35 12.23 10.85
CA PHE A 69 -13.54 12.27 9.98
C PHE A 69 -14.22 13.65 10.01
N GLN A 70 -13.42 14.71 9.97
CA GLN A 70 -13.90 16.08 10.14
C GLN A 70 -14.09 16.82 8.82
N THR A 71 -13.50 16.35 7.73
CA THR A 71 -13.63 17.01 6.42
C THR A 71 -14.40 16.13 5.43
N ALA A 72 -15.03 16.77 4.45
CA ALA A 72 -15.65 16.04 3.34
C ALA A 72 -14.60 15.30 2.51
N THR A 73 -13.37 15.82 2.42
CA THR A 73 -12.24 15.20 1.74
C THR A 73 -11.88 13.86 2.39
N ASP A 74 -11.74 13.83 3.71
CA ASP A 74 -11.47 12.60 4.48
C ASP A 74 -12.56 11.55 4.28
N LEU A 75 -13.83 11.98 4.30
CA LEU A 75 -14.95 11.06 4.10
C LEU A 75 -15.02 10.51 2.68
N ASN A 76 -14.74 11.34 1.67
CA ASN A 76 -14.70 10.88 0.28
C ASN A 76 -13.54 9.90 0.04
N PHE A 77 -12.39 10.14 0.65
CA PHE A 77 -11.27 9.20 0.61
C PHE A 77 -11.64 7.85 1.24
N ALA A 78 -12.19 7.87 2.45
CA ALA A 78 -12.65 6.67 3.16
C ALA A 78 -13.69 5.88 2.35
N LEU A 79 -14.66 6.59 1.73
CA LEU A 79 -15.66 5.99 0.88
C LEU A 79 -15.07 5.42 -0.40
N GLY A 80 -14.09 6.08 -1.02
CA GLY A 80 -13.34 5.57 -2.17
C GLY A 80 -12.69 4.22 -1.87
N ASN A 81 -11.99 4.12 -0.73
CA ASN A 81 -11.40 2.88 -0.26
C ASN A 81 -12.44 1.79 0.01
N LEU A 82 -13.60 2.16 0.55
CA LEU A 82 -14.73 1.24 0.73
C LEU A 82 -15.27 0.73 -0.63
N PHE A 83 -15.44 1.61 -1.61
CA PHE A 83 -15.87 1.21 -2.96
C PHE A 83 -14.88 0.24 -3.61
N GLU A 84 -13.59 0.51 -3.49
CA GLU A 84 -12.52 -0.35 -3.99
C GLU A 84 -12.51 -1.73 -3.30
N ALA A 85 -12.67 -1.76 -1.98
CA ALA A 85 -12.74 -3.00 -1.21
C ALA A 85 -13.98 -3.84 -1.56
N VAL A 86 -15.12 -3.21 -1.84
CA VAL A 86 -16.34 -3.89 -2.31
C VAL A 86 -16.17 -4.41 -3.73
N ALA A 87 -15.61 -3.61 -4.64
CA ALA A 87 -15.37 -4.01 -6.03
C ALA A 87 -14.44 -5.24 -6.12
N ARG A 88 -13.47 -5.35 -5.21
CA ARG A 88 -12.58 -6.52 -5.10
C ARG A 88 -13.18 -7.70 -4.33
N ASN A 89 -14.45 -7.61 -3.92
CA ASN A 89 -15.15 -8.63 -3.14
C ASN A 89 -14.44 -8.98 -1.81
N ARG A 90 -13.71 -8.01 -1.24
CA ARG A 90 -13.03 -8.15 0.05
C ARG A 90 -13.97 -7.90 1.22
N ILE A 91 -14.93 -7.00 1.04
CA ILE A 91 -15.96 -6.68 2.04
C ILE A 91 -17.32 -7.17 1.55
N PRO A 92 -18.07 -7.92 2.38
CA PRO A 92 -19.44 -8.31 2.06
C PRO A 92 -20.34 -7.08 1.82
N PRO A 93 -21.23 -7.11 0.81
CA PRO A 93 -22.11 -5.97 0.48
C PRO A 93 -22.95 -5.49 1.67
N ARG A 94 -23.35 -6.41 2.56
CA ARG A 94 -24.09 -6.07 3.79
C ARG A 94 -23.28 -5.18 4.73
N HIS A 95 -21.98 -5.46 4.91
CA HIS A 95 -21.12 -4.63 5.75
C HIS A 95 -20.84 -3.28 5.08
N ALA A 96 -20.64 -3.27 3.76
CA ALA A 96 -20.48 -2.03 3.01
C ALA A 96 -21.70 -1.11 3.11
N ALA A 97 -22.92 -1.66 3.06
CA ALA A 97 -24.15 -0.88 3.24
C ALA A 97 -24.23 -0.23 4.63
N VAL A 98 -23.83 -0.95 5.68
CA VAL A 98 -23.77 -0.40 7.05
C VAL A 98 -22.72 0.71 7.14
N LEU A 99 -21.53 0.51 6.57
CA LEU A 99 -20.47 1.53 6.56
C LEU A 99 -20.90 2.78 5.79
N ALA A 100 -21.51 2.63 4.61
CA ALA A 100 -22.05 3.75 3.84
C ALA A 100 -23.12 4.54 4.61
N TYR A 101 -23.97 3.84 5.37
CA TYR A 101 -24.95 4.49 6.24
C TYR A 101 -24.29 5.26 7.39
N ILE A 102 -23.25 4.70 8.02
CA ILE A 102 -22.48 5.41 9.05
C ILE A 102 -21.80 6.65 8.45
N SER A 103 -21.17 6.54 7.28
CA SER A 103 -20.59 7.69 6.57
C SER A 103 -21.65 8.77 6.30
N GLN A 104 -22.87 8.37 5.90
CA GLN A 104 -23.97 9.30 5.70
C GLN A 104 -24.35 10.05 6.99
N LEU A 105 -24.35 9.38 8.15
CA LEU A 105 -24.57 10.03 9.44
C LEU A 105 -23.46 11.04 9.77
N ILE A 106 -22.20 10.68 9.52
CA ILE A 106 -21.06 11.59 9.76
C ILE A 106 -21.20 12.84 8.89
N ILE A 107 -21.52 12.68 7.60
CA ILE A 107 -21.76 13.80 6.66
C ILE A 107 -22.87 14.73 7.18
N GLN A 108 -23.94 14.17 7.77
CA GLN A 108 -25.03 14.96 8.34
C GLN A 108 -24.59 15.78 9.57
N THR A 109 -23.64 15.27 10.35
CA THR A 109 -23.10 15.97 11.53
C THR A 109 -21.98 16.95 11.20
N LEU A 110 -21.37 16.87 10.02
CA LEU A 110 -20.23 17.73 9.64
C LEU A 110 -20.47 19.24 9.81
N PRO A 111 -21.63 19.82 9.43
CA PRO A 111 -21.85 21.25 9.64
C PRO A 111 -21.82 21.66 11.12
N GLN A 112 -22.26 20.76 12.00
CA GLN A 112 -22.24 20.99 13.45
C GLN A 112 -20.81 20.93 13.98
N VAL A 113 -20.05 19.92 13.57
CA VAL A 113 -18.62 19.80 13.91
C VAL A 113 -17.85 21.04 13.44
N LYS A 114 -18.06 21.49 12.20
CA LYS A 114 -17.48 22.74 11.68
C LYS A 114 -17.81 23.93 12.58
N ALA A 115 -19.08 24.10 12.95
CA ALA A 115 -19.50 25.20 13.80
C ALA A 115 -18.89 25.13 15.21
N GLU A 116 -18.72 23.93 15.76
CA GLU A 116 -18.07 23.71 17.05
C GLU A 116 -16.58 24.05 17.00
N THR A 117 -15.86 23.58 15.97
CA THR A 117 -14.45 23.89 15.74
C THR A 117 -14.24 25.39 15.60
N ILE A 118 -15.00 26.06 14.72
CA ILE A 118 -14.88 27.51 14.51
C ILE A 118 -15.16 28.28 15.80
N ARG A 119 -16.15 27.84 16.59
CA ARG A 119 -16.52 28.52 17.84
C ARG A 119 -15.43 28.44 18.90
N ILE A 120 -14.68 27.33 18.97
CA ILE A 120 -13.69 27.10 20.03
C ILE A 120 -12.28 27.52 19.60
N GLU A 121 -11.90 27.23 18.35
CA GLU A 121 -10.53 27.35 17.85
C GLU A 121 -10.36 28.49 16.84
N GLY A 122 -11.47 29.04 16.33
CA GLY A 122 -11.46 30.06 15.29
C GLY A 122 -11.60 29.52 13.87
N GLU A 123 -11.81 30.42 12.92
CA GLU A 123 -12.03 30.09 11.51
C GLU A 123 -10.79 29.44 10.87
N ASP A 124 -9.60 29.95 11.20
CA ASP A 124 -8.31 29.47 10.69
C ASP A 124 -8.05 27.98 10.99
N SER A 125 -8.57 27.46 12.12
CA SER A 125 -8.40 26.04 12.48
C SER A 125 -9.14 25.12 11.52
N TRP A 126 -10.36 25.50 11.12
CA TRP A 126 -11.12 24.70 10.16
C TRP A 126 -10.42 24.65 8.81
N ASP A 127 -9.92 25.79 8.34
CA ASP A 127 -9.22 25.88 7.06
C ASP A 127 -7.90 25.10 7.09
N ALA A 128 -7.18 25.11 8.21
CA ALA A 128 -5.99 24.29 8.40
C ALA A 128 -6.29 22.78 8.32
N ASN A 129 -7.41 22.32 8.89
CA ASN A 129 -7.84 20.92 8.81
C ASN A 129 -8.21 20.51 7.38
N VAL A 130 -8.90 21.39 6.65
CA VAL A 130 -9.22 21.16 5.23
C VAL A 130 -7.96 21.15 4.38
N GLN A 131 -7.03 22.07 4.63
CA GLN A 131 -5.76 22.15 3.92
C GLN A 131 -4.92 20.89 4.18
N LEU A 132 -4.81 20.43 5.42
CA LEU A 132 -4.13 19.18 5.76
C LEU A 132 -4.70 17.98 4.99
N ALA A 133 -6.03 17.87 4.90
CA ALA A 133 -6.68 16.78 4.18
C ALA A 133 -6.42 16.86 2.66
N LEU A 134 -6.40 18.07 2.08
CA LEU A 134 -6.10 18.27 0.66
C LEU A 134 -4.62 18.02 0.34
N ASP A 135 -3.70 18.49 1.19
CA ASP A 135 -2.26 18.26 1.04
C ASP A 135 -1.93 16.78 1.17
N ALA A 136 -2.61 16.05 2.04
CA ALA A 136 -2.48 14.60 2.10
C ALA A 136 -3.04 13.88 0.85
N GLN A 137 -4.05 14.46 0.19
CA GLN A 137 -4.64 13.89 -1.03
C GLN A 137 -3.77 14.12 -2.28
N TYR A 138 -3.22 15.33 -2.43
CA TYR A 138 -2.57 15.79 -3.67
C TYR A 138 -1.07 16.09 -3.50
N GLY A 139 -0.57 16.25 -2.28
CA GLY A 139 0.81 16.69 -1.99
C GLY A 139 1.91 15.65 -2.25
N ASP A 140 1.57 14.43 -2.69
CA ASP A 140 2.54 13.39 -3.06
C ASP A 140 2.92 13.40 -4.56
N GLU A 141 2.27 14.25 -5.37
CA GLU A 141 2.56 14.36 -6.81
C GLU A 141 3.82 15.21 -7.08
N ASP A 142 4.07 16.28 -6.31
CA ASP A 142 5.21 17.19 -6.53
C ASP A 142 6.59 16.60 -6.15
N LYS A 143 6.64 15.46 -5.44
CA LYS A 143 7.92 14.82 -5.04
C LYS A 143 8.47 13.83 -6.05
N LYS A 144 7.67 13.35 -7.00
CA LYS A 144 8.11 12.32 -7.97
C LYS A 144 8.90 12.89 -9.16
N ASP A 145 8.82 14.20 -9.39
CA ASP A 145 9.47 14.85 -10.54
C ASP A 145 10.88 15.41 -10.22
N ALA A 146 11.28 15.43 -8.95
CA ALA A 146 12.58 15.96 -8.53
C ALA A 146 13.74 14.95 -8.52
N GLU A 147 13.47 13.65 -8.74
CA GLU A 147 14.47 12.57 -8.58
C GLU A 147 14.88 11.87 -9.91
N SER A 148 14.55 12.47 -11.06
CA SER A 148 14.92 11.94 -12.40
C SER A 148 15.91 12.85 -13.16
N GLY A 149 16.72 13.63 -12.46
CA GLY A 149 17.49 14.72 -13.09
C GLY A 149 18.91 14.93 -12.59
N ASN A 150 19.74 13.90 -12.47
CA ASN A 150 21.16 13.99 -12.88
C ASN A 150 21.89 12.65 -12.69
N ASP A 151 22.55 12.17 -13.74
CA ASP A 151 23.92 11.63 -13.69
C ASP A 151 24.26 11.00 -15.05
N SER A 152 24.80 11.81 -15.96
CA SER A 152 25.67 11.31 -17.04
C SER A 152 26.53 12.43 -17.62
N GLU A 153 27.34 13.07 -16.78
CA GLU A 153 28.52 13.80 -17.26
C GLU A 153 29.74 12.88 -17.13
N ARG A 154 29.95 12.10 -18.20
CA ARG A 154 31.10 11.21 -18.35
C ARG A 154 32.28 12.04 -18.85
N ASP A 155 33.09 12.49 -17.89
CA ASP A 155 34.36 13.17 -18.10
C ASP A 155 35.30 12.34 -19.00
N SER A 156 35.84 12.97 -20.03
CA SER A 156 36.86 12.43 -20.93
C SER A 156 38.03 13.42 -20.94
N PRO A 157 39.23 13.04 -20.46
CA PRO A 157 40.37 13.94 -20.48
C PRO A 157 40.88 14.15 -21.91
N GLN A 158 40.84 15.38 -22.40
CA GLN A 158 41.54 15.80 -23.61
C GLN A 158 42.93 16.35 -23.29
N ASP A 159 43.80 16.03 -24.22
CA ASP A 159 45.25 16.10 -24.25
C ASP A 159 45.85 17.51 -24.03
N SER A 160 46.98 17.53 -23.35
CA SER A 160 47.76 18.71 -22.99
C SER A 160 48.69 19.17 -24.12
N ALA A 161 48.63 20.46 -24.48
CA ALA A 161 49.80 21.24 -24.93
C ALA A 161 49.50 22.75 -24.93
N PRO A 162 50.27 23.59 -24.22
CA PRO A 162 50.28 25.04 -24.42
C PRO A 162 51.44 25.43 -25.34
N VAL A 163 51.15 26.18 -26.41
CA VAL A 163 52.15 26.78 -27.30
C VAL A 163 52.14 28.30 -27.14
N ASP A 164 53.32 28.81 -26.77
CA ASP A 164 53.93 30.14 -26.95
C ASP A 164 53.13 31.44 -26.82
N SER A 165 53.46 32.17 -25.75
CA SER A 165 54.27 33.40 -25.75
C SER A 165 54.22 34.32 -26.98
N ALA A 166 53.51 35.45 -26.88
CA ALA A 166 54.03 36.79 -27.25
C ALA A 166 52.99 37.89 -26.94
N PRO A 167 53.39 39.02 -26.30
CA PRO A 167 52.51 40.17 -26.06
C PRO A 167 52.67 41.23 -27.17
N PRO A 168 51.62 42.00 -27.50
CA PRO A 168 51.79 43.29 -28.15
C PRO A 168 51.53 44.46 -27.21
N ALA A 169 52.26 45.51 -27.56
CA ALA A 169 52.60 46.68 -26.80
C ALA A 169 51.50 47.75 -26.71
N GLU A 170 51.79 48.68 -25.81
CA GLU A 170 51.21 50.01 -25.58
C GLU A 170 50.72 50.72 -26.85
N ARG A 171 49.47 51.19 -26.80
CA ARG A 171 49.07 52.61 -26.75
C ARG A 171 49.63 53.46 -27.89
N ASP A 172 48.77 53.78 -28.86
CA ASP A 172 48.66 55.11 -29.43
C ASP A 172 47.33 55.24 -30.22
N ASN A 173 46.50 56.20 -29.81
CA ASN A 173 45.79 57.17 -30.67
C ASN A 173 44.57 57.79 -29.97
N LEU A 174 44.71 59.04 -29.56
CA LEU A 174 43.64 60.03 -29.57
C LEU A 174 44.25 61.44 -29.72
N ALA A 175 43.81 62.11 -30.80
CA ALA A 175 43.99 63.52 -31.18
C ALA A 175 45.32 63.93 -31.84
#